data_AF-A0A838QE96-F1
#
_entry.id   AF-A0A838QE96-F1
#
_cell.length_a   1.000
_cell.length_b   1.000
_cell.length_c   1.000
_cell.angle_alpha   90.00
_cell.angle_beta   90.00
_cell.angle_gamma   90.00
#
_symmetry.space_group_name_H-M   'P 1'
#
loop_
_entity.id
_entity.type
_entity.pdbx_description
1 polymer ?
#
loop_
_entity_poly.entity_id
_entity_poly.type
_entity_poly.pdbx_seq_one_letter_code
_entity_poly.pdbx_strand_id
1 'polypeptide(L)'
;MTTNQKASLAIIAGTLCGFVTMTLHPTGHDVIQSVTGGGKGSLNVMVHSLALLGQPLIVMGTLALTLQFRTERALAVGAFVFFAWASAAIMIAATASGFIATALLEATVREQVRQGLLRRMR
;
A
#
# COMPACT_ATOMS: atom_id res chain seq x y z
N MET A 1 -1.71 -11.27 -27.52
CA MET A 1 -2.71 -11.13 -26.44
C MET A 1 -3.72 -10.05 -26.81
N THR A 2 -5.01 -10.31 -26.60
CA THR A 2 -6.11 -9.34 -26.79
C THR A 2 -6.13 -8.31 -25.64
N THR A 3 -6.85 -7.19 -25.84
CA THR A 3 -7.06 -6.18 -24.78
C THR A 3 -7.71 -6.79 -23.54
N ASN A 4 -8.69 -7.69 -23.73
CA ASN A 4 -9.37 -8.37 -22.63
C ASN A 4 -8.41 -9.26 -21.83
N GLN A 5 -7.53 -10.01 -22.52
CA GLN A 5 -6.51 -10.83 -21.84
C GLN A 5 -5.55 -9.98 -21.01
N LYS A 6 -5.12 -8.83 -21.52
CA LYS A 6 -4.25 -7.89 -20.77
C LYS A 6 -4.97 -7.29 -19.57
N ALA A 7 -6.23 -6.90 -19.73
CA ALA A 7 -7.06 -6.35 -18.66
C ALA A 7 -7.27 -7.38 -17.54
N SER A 8 -7.67 -8.61 -17.87
CA SER A 8 -7.84 -9.70 -16.91
C SER A 8 -6.54 -10.00 -16.17
N LEU A 9 -5.40 -10.05 -16.88
CA LEU A 9 -4.10 -10.27 -16.26
C LEU A 9 -3.72 -9.14 -15.30
N ALA A 10 -4.01 -7.88 -15.65
CA ALA A 10 -3.76 -6.73 -14.79
C ALA A 10 -4.60 -6.79 -13.49
N ILE A 11 -5.89 -7.15 -13.59
CA ILE A 11 -6.75 -7.35 -12.42
C ILE A 11 -6.21 -8.47 -11.53
N ILE A 12 -5.86 -9.63 -12.12
CA ILE A 12 -5.33 -10.78 -11.38
C ILE A 12 -4.03 -10.39 -10.67
N ALA A 13 -3.08 -9.78 -11.39
CA ALA A 13 -1.80 -9.37 -10.84
C ALA A 13 -1.96 -8.35 -9.70
N GLY A 14 -2.80 -7.32 -9.88
CA GLY A 14 -3.10 -6.34 -8.84
C GLY A 14 -3.77 -6.97 -7.61
N THR A 15 -4.71 -7.88 -7.82
CA THR A 15 -5.39 -8.62 -6.74
C THR A 15 -4.41 -9.50 -5.96
N LEU A 16 -3.51 -10.20 -6.65
CA LEU A 16 -2.46 -10.99 -6.00
C LEU A 16 -1.51 -10.12 -5.17
N CYS A 17 -1.13 -8.93 -5.67
CA CYS A 17 -0.37 -7.96 -4.87
C CYS A 17 -1.13 -7.62 -3.58
N GLY A 18 -2.43 -7.34 -3.68
CA GLY A 18 -3.29 -7.06 -2.52
C GLY A 18 -3.34 -8.21 -1.51
N PHE A 19 -3.50 -9.45 -1.98
CA PHE A 19 -3.47 -10.62 -1.08
C PHE A 19 -2.12 -10.78 -0.39
N VAL A 20 -1.01 -10.70 -1.14
CA VAL A 20 0.33 -10.79 -0.55
C VAL A 20 0.58 -9.66 0.44
N THR A 21 0.10 -8.44 0.17
CA THR A 21 0.14 -7.35 1.15
C THR A 21 -0.64 -7.75 2.40
N MET A 22 -1.92 -8.12 2.30
CA MET A 22 -2.75 -8.42 3.48
C MET A 22 -2.26 -9.61 4.30
N THR A 23 -1.61 -10.60 3.68
CA THR A 23 -1.03 -11.74 4.42
C THR A 23 0.25 -11.39 5.17
N LEU A 24 1.01 -10.40 4.68
CA LEU A 24 2.30 -10.00 5.25
C LEU A 24 2.25 -8.64 5.98
N HIS A 25 1.14 -7.93 5.91
CA HIS A 25 0.98 -6.57 6.44
C HIS A 25 1.15 -6.59 7.96
N PRO A 26 2.23 -6.00 8.50
CA PRO A 26 2.40 -5.96 9.95
C PRO A 26 1.39 -4.98 10.54
N THR A 27 0.87 -5.31 11.71
CA THR A 27 0.03 -4.37 12.44
C THR A 27 0.89 -3.22 12.96
N GLY A 28 0.27 -2.09 13.32
CA GLY A 28 1.01 -0.97 13.92
C GLY A 28 1.76 -1.36 15.19
N HIS A 29 1.22 -2.33 15.96
CA HIS A 29 1.88 -2.89 17.13
C HIS A 29 3.18 -3.62 16.77
N ASP A 30 3.15 -4.46 15.73
CA ASP A 30 4.31 -5.24 15.28
C ASP A 30 5.44 -4.31 14.80
N VAL A 31 5.08 -3.23 14.10
CA VAL A 31 6.06 -2.23 13.62
C VAL A 31 6.72 -1.50 14.81
N ILE A 32 5.93 -1.10 15.81
CA ILE A 32 6.44 -0.45 17.02
C ILE A 32 7.38 -1.38 17.78
N GLN A 33 6.99 -2.64 18.01
CA GLN A 33 7.82 -3.62 18.69
C GLN A 33 9.13 -3.90 17.93
N SER A 34 9.05 -4.05 16.61
CA SER A 34 10.23 -4.30 15.79
C SER A 34 11.24 -3.15 15.88
N VAL A 35 10.80 -1.90 15.70
CA VAL A 35 11.71 -0.75 15.68
C VAL A 35 12.26 -0.43 17.07
N THR A 36 11.43 -0.50 18.12
CA THR A 36 11.88 -0.26 19.50
C THR A 36 12.83 -1.36 20.00
N GLY A 37 12.69 -2.60 19.50
CA GLY A 37 13.60 -3.71 19.75
C GLY A 37 14.92 -3.67 18.96
N GLY A 38 15.19 -2.61 18.19
CA GLY A 38 16.40 -2.47 17.38
C GLY A 38 16.30 -3.06 15.96
N GLY A 39 15.14 -3.57 15.57
CA GLY A 39 14.80 -3.93 14.19
C GLY A 39 14.57 -2.69 13.29
N LYS A 40 14.26 -2.94 12.03
CA LYS A 40 13.95 -1.90 11.03
C LYS A 40 12.51 -2.07 10.53
N GLY A 41 11.86 -0.97 10.16
CA GLY A 41 10.53 -1.01 9.55
C GLY A 41 10.52 -1.46 8.09
N SER A 42 11.56 -2.16 7.62
CA SER A 42 11.75 -2.50 6.20
C SER A 42 10.66 -3.43 5.66
N LEU A 43 10.19 -4.39 6.46
CA LEU A 43 9.07 -5.25 6.08
C LEU A 43 7.82 -4.41 5.80
N ASN A 44 7.51 -3.45 6.68
CA ASN A 44 6.37 -2.56 6.52
C ASN A 44 6.47 -1.74 5.23
N VAL A 45 7.65 -1.18 4.94
CA VAL A 45 7.90 -0.44 3.70
C VAL A 45 7.74 -1.34 2.47
N MET A 46 8.26 -2.57 2.51
CA MET A 46 8.19 -3.53 1.40
C MET A 46 6.76 -3.93 1.06
N VAL A 47 5.96 -4.31 2.05
CA VAL A 47 4.57 -4.76 1.82
C VAL A 47 3.67 -3.62 1.32
N HIS A 48 3.90 -2.38 1.79
CA HIS A 48 3.19 -1.20 1.30
C HIS A 48 3.67 -0.78 -0.11
N SER A 49 4.95 -0.96 -0.43
CA SER A 49 5.46 -0.76 -1.79
C SER A 49 4.76 -1.70 -2.78
N LEU A 50 4.61 -2.98 -2.41
CA LEU A 50 3.87 -3.95 -3.22
C LEU A 50 2.41 -3.54 -3.40
N ALA A 51 1.75 -3.05 -2.35
CA ALA A 51 0.38 -2.55 -2.42
C ALA A 51 0.25 -1.38 -3.41
N LEU A 52 1.19 -0.42 -3.34
CA LEU A 52 1.23 0.74 -4.24
C LEU A 52 1.48 0.34 -5.70
N LEU A 53 2.28 -0.69 -5.95
CA LEU A 53 2.52 -1.22 -7.30
C LEU A 53 1.30 -1.99 -7.85
N GLY A 54 0.58 -2.72 -6.99
CA GLY A 54 -0.62 -3.45 -7.37
C GLY A 54 -1.78 -2.55 -7.76
N GLN A 55 -1.86 -1.35 -7.18
CA GLN A 55 -3.04 -0.50 -7.33
C GLN A 55 -3.23 0.09 -8.74
N PRO A 56 -2.20 0.58 -9.45
CA PRO A 56 -2.33 0.94 -10.86
C PRO A 56 -2.80 -0.22 -11.75
N LEU A 57 -2.34 -1.45 -11.47
CA LEU A 57 -2.74 -2.64 -12.23
C LEU A 57 -4.24 -2.91 -12.08
N ILE A 58 -4.75 -2.88 -10.83
CA ILE A 58 -6.18 -3.12 -10.59
C ILE A 58 -7.03 -2.00 -11.17
N VAL A 59 -6.60 -0.73 -11.07
CA VAL A 59 -7.34 0.42 -11.65
C VAL A 59 -7.39 0.33 -13.17
N MET A 60 -6.27 0.08 -13.84
CA MET A 60 -6.22 -0.02 -15.30
C MET A 60 -7.00 -1.24 -15.83
N GLY A 61 -6.90 -2.37 -15.13
CA GLY A 61 -7.66 -3.57 -15.46
C GLY A 61 -9.17 -3.34 -15.31
N THR A 62 -9.60 -2.74 -14.20
CA THR A 62 -11.01 -2.40 -13.96
C THR A 62 -11.51 -1.36 -14.96
N LEU A 63 -10.71 -0.36 -15.34
CA LEU A 63 -11.09 0.60 -16.38
C LEU A 63 -11.38 -0.11 -17.71
N ALA A 64 -10.48 -0.99 -18.15
CA ALA A 64 -10.65 -1.75 -19.38
C ALA A 64 -11.86 -2.69 -19.33
N LEU A 65 -12.20 -3.21 -18.14
CA LEU A 65 -13.42 -3.98 -17.91
C LEU A 65 -14.67 -3.07 -17.97
N THR A 66 -14.66 -1.92 -17.31
CA THR A 66 -15.76 -0.93 -17.32
C THR A 66 -16.11 -0.51 -18.74
N LEU A 67 -15.12 -0.29 -19.61
CA LEU A 67 -15.35 0.12 -20.99
C LEU A 67 -16.04 -0.96 -21.86
N GLN A 68 -16.13 -2.21 -21.40
CA GLN A 68 -16.84 -3.29 -22.09
C GLN A 68 -18.35 -3.29 -21.82
N PHE A 69 -18.81 -2.62 -20.75
CA PHE A 69 -20.25 -2.53 -20.43
C PHE A 69 -20.94 -1.52 -21.34
N ARG A 70 -21.56 -2.02 -22.42
CA ARG A 70 -22.25 -1.19 -23.44
C ARG A 70 -23.67 -0.80 -23.06
N THR A 71 -24.43 -1.72 -22.47
CA THR A 71 -25.85 -1.49 -22.09
C THR A 71 -25.97 -0.64 -20.83
N GLU A 72 -25.16 -0.92 -19.81
CA GLU A 72 -25.19 -0.22 -18.50
C GLU A 72 -24.04 0.76 -18.32
N ARG A 73 -23.67 1.48 -19.40
CA ARG A 73 -22.43 2.28 -19.44
C ARG A 73 -22.38 3.35 -18.35
N ALA A 74 -23.48 4.04 -18.09
CA ALA A 74 -23.53 5.10 -17.09
C ALA A 74 -23.28 4.56 -15.67
N LEU A 75 -23.93 3.45 -15.32
CA LEU A 75 -23.75 2.77 -14.05
C LEU A 75 -22.32 2.23 -13.89
N ALA A 76 -21.79 1.59 -14.94
CA ALA A 76 -20.43 1.05 -14.93
C ALA A 76 -19.36 2.13 -14.77
N VAL A 77 -19.52 3.28 -15.43
CA VAL A 77 -18.62 4.44 -15.26
C VAL A 77 -18.75 5.03 -13.87
N GLY A 78 -19.97 5.17 -13.33
CA GLY A 78 -20.18 5.62 -11.95
C GLY A 78 -19.45 4.72 -10.95
N ALA A 79 -19.64 3.41 -11.05
CA ALA A 79 -18.92 2.43 -10.21
C ALA A 79 -17.40 2.56 -10.34
N PHE A 80 -16.88 2.76 -11.56
CA PHE A 80 -15.46 2.97 -11.79
C PHE A 80 -14.93 4.25 -11.13
N VAL A 81 -15.68 5.36 -11.19
CA VAL A 81 -15.28 6.62 -10.54
C VAL A 81 -15.16 6.45 -9.03
N PHE A 82 -16.15 5.81 -8.38
CA PHE A 82 -16.06 5.48 -6.96
C PHE A 82 -14.90 4.54 -6.64
N PHE A 83 -14.69 3.52 -7.48
CA PHE A 83 -13.57 2.60 -7.34
C PHE A 83 -12.22 3.32 -7.45
N ALA A 84 -12.04 4.18 -8.45
CA ALA A 84 -10.81 4.95 -8.64
C ALA A 84 -10.53 5.92 -7.48
N TRP A 85 -11.58 6.55 -6.94
CA TRP A 85 -11.48 7.39 -5.74
C TRP A 85 -11.04 6.57 -4.52
N ALA A 86 -11.66 5.41 -4.30
CA ALA A 86 -11.26 4.50 -3.23
C ALA A 86 -9.81 4.02 -3.41
N SER A 87 -9.40 3.72 -4.65
CA SER A 87 -8.01 3.35 -4.95
C SER A 87 -7.02 4.46 -4.62
N ALA A 88 -7.34 5.72 -4.94
CA ALA A 88 -6.52 6.86 -4.57
C ALA A 88 -6.41 7.02 -3.04
N ALA A 89 -7.52 6.85 -2.31
CA ALA A 89 -7.52 6.88 -0.86
C ALA A 89 -6.64 5.77 -0.26
N ILE A 90 -6.70 4.55 -0.82
CA ILE A 90 -5.83 3.43 -0.42
C ILE A 90 -4.36 3.76 -0.66
N MET A 91 -4.01 4.39 -1.79
CA MET A 91 -2.63 4.78 -2.06
C MET A 91 -2.12 5.81 -1.05
N ILE A 92 -2.93 6.83 -0.74
CA ILE A 92 -2.59 7.83 0.29
C ILE A 92 -2.39 7.15 1.64
N ALA A 93 -3.32 6.28 2.03
CA ALA A 93 -3.23 5.53 3.28
C ALA A 93 -1.95 4.69 3.33
N ALA A 94 -1.67 3.93 2.27
CA ALA A 94 -0.48 3.07 2.19
C ALA A 94 0.83 3.86 2.23
N THR A 95 0.89 5.04 1.61
CA THR A 95 2.03 5.94 1.73
C THR A 95 2.20 6.46 3.16
N ALA A 96 1.11 6.91 3.79
CA ALA A 96 1.13 7.44 5.14
C ALA A 96 1.53 6.37 6.18
N SER A 97 0.89 5.20 6.16
CA SER A 97 1.15 4.12 7.13
C SER A 97 2.44 3.35 6.84
N GLY A 98 2.77 3.13 5.57
CA GLY A 98 3.92 2.32 5.16
C GLY A 98 5.25 3.07 5.25
N PHE A 99 5.26 4.35 4.88
CA PHE A 99 6.51 5.10 4.70
C PHE A 99 6.63 6.22 5.73
N ILE A 100 5.65 7.11 5.80
CA ILE A 100 5.73 8.31 6.65
C ILE A 100 5.77 7.92 8.12
N ALA A 101 4.79 7.13 8.59
CA ALA A 101 4.70 6.68 9.97
C ALA A 101 5.95 5.85 10.38
N THR A 102 6.40 4.95 9.51
CA THR A 102 7.62 4.16 9.73
C THR A 102 8.85 5.03 9.90
N ALA A 103 9.06 5.99 9.00
CA ALA A 103 10.22 6.88 9.06
C ALA A 103 10.22 7.76 10.32
N LEU A 104 9.05 8.27 10.72
CA LEU A 104 8.88 9.05 11.95
C LEU A 104 9.19 8.23 13.20
N LEU A 105 8.70 6.98 13.27
CA LEU A 105 8.97 6.09 14.38
C LEU A 105 10.47 5.79 14.50
N GLU A 106 11.12 5.41 13.40
CA GLU A 106 12.56 5.15 13.43
C GLU A 106 13.38 6.38 13.81
N ALA A 107 13.00 7.57 13.32
CA ALA A 107 13.66 8.82 13.69
C ALA A 107 13.51 9.10 15.20
N THR A 108 12.31 8.87 15.75
CA THR A 108 12.02 9.04 17.18
C THR A 108 12.88 8.11 18.04
N VAL A 109 12.95 6.83 17.69
CA VAL A 109 13.76 5.85 18.44
C VAL A 109 15.25 6.18 18.37
N ARG A 110 15.76 6.57 17.19
CA ARG A 110 17.17 7.01 17.03
C ARG A 110 17.50 8.20 17.93
N GLU A 111 16.61 9.19 17.98
CA GLU A 111 16.81 10.37 18.82
C GLU A 111 16.75 10.02 20.32
N GLN A 112 15.85 9.13 20.74
CA GLN A 112 15.80 8.64 22.12
C GLN A 112 17.10 7.94 22.54
N VAL A 113 17.65 7.07 21.69
CA VAL A 113 18.94 6.40 21.94
C VAL A 113 20.06 7.42 22.07
N ARG A 114 20.12 8.40 21.17
CA ARG A 114 21.12 9.48 21.20
C ARG A 114 21.07 10.27 22.50
N GLN A 115 19.89 10.68 22.94
CA GLN A 115 19.72 11.41 24.20
C GLN A 115 20.10 10.57 25.42
N GLY A 116 19.80 9.27 25.40
CA GLY A 116 20.22 8.33 26.43
C GLY A 116 21.74 8.23 26.56
N LEU A 117 22.47 8.21 25.44
CA LEU A 117 23.94 8.21 25.43
C LEU A 117 24.52 9.51 25.98
N LEU A 118 24.00 10.67 25.54
CA LEU A 118 24.45 11.98 26.03
C LEU A 118 24.27 12.15 27.54
N ARG A 119 23.20 11.59 28.11
CA ARG A 119 22.97 11.59 29.57
C ARG A 119 23.96 10.73 30.34
N ARG A 120 24.50 9.66 29.75
CA ARG A 120 25.50 8.78 30.39
C ARG A 120 26.92 9.35 30.38
N MET A 121 27.19 10.35 29.55
CA MET A 121 28.50 11.01 29.44
C MET A 121 28.65 12.24 30.36
N ARG A 122 27.56 12.66 31.01
CA ARG A 122 27.55 13.72 32.01
C ARG A 122 27.58 13.10 33.40
#